data_AF-A0A4S0IUD3-F1
#
_entry.id   AF-A0A4S0IUD3-F1
#
_cell.length_a   1.000
_cell.length_b   1.000
_cell.length_c   1.000
_cell.angle_alpha   90.00
_cell.angle_beta   90.00
_cell.angle_gamma   90.00
#
_symmetry.space_group_name_H-M   'P 1'
#
loop_
_entity.id
_entity.type
_entity.pdbx_description
1 polymer ?
#
loop_
_entity_poly.entity_id
_entity_poly.type
_entity_poly.pdbx_seq_one_letter_code
_entity_poly.pdbx_strand_id
1 'polypeptide(L)' 'STPAGANRKMISMWGGYLLGFGPRTADAIHDLAVSLYGNQVTD' A
#
# COMPACT_ATOMS: atom_id res chain seq x y z
N SER A 1 7.67 21.42 -1.30
CA SER A 1 7.05 20.35 -2.11
C SER A 1 7.75 19.04 -1.85
N THR A 2 7.03 17.97 -1.49
CA THR A 2 7.65 16.64 -1.30
C THR A 2 7.69 15.89 -2.64
N PRO A 3 8.67 14.98 -2.85
CA PRO A 3 8.70 14.12 -4.04
C PRO A 3 7.40 13.31 -4.23
N ALA A 4 6.78 12.84 -3.14
CA ALA A 4 5.50 12.13 -3.19
C ALA A 4 4.35 13.03 -3.70
N GLY A 5 4.29 14.29 -3.24
CA GLY A 5 3.29 15.25 -3.70
C GLY A 5 3.49 15.71 -5.14
N ALA A 6 4.74 15.89 -5.58
CA ALA A 6 5.08 16.21 -6.96
C ALA A 6 4.67 15.08 -7.92
N ASN A 7 4.88 13.83 -7.53
CA ASN A 7 4.56 12.64 -8.32
C ASN A 7 3.12 12.13 -8.13
N ARG A 8 2.30 12.84 -7.33
CA ARG A 8 0.93 12.45 -6.98
C ARG A 8 0.81 11.00 -6.46
N LYS A 9 1.80 10.56 -5.68
CA LYS A 9 1.88 9.19 -5.12
C LYS A 9 1.25 9.14 -3.74
N MET A 10 -0.08 9.23 -3.68
CA MET A 10 -0.86 9.07 -2.45
C MET A 10 -1.56 7.72 -2.44
N ILE A 11 -1.32 6.92 -1.41
CA ILE A 11 -1.95 5.62 -1.19
C ILE A 11 -2.90 5.76 -0.01
N SER A 12 -4.18 5.41 -0.21
CA SER A 12 -5.20 5.43 0.85
C SER A 12 -5.71 4.02 1.08
N MET A 13 -5.64 3.56 2.33
CA MET A 13 -6.05 2.21 2.74
C MET A 13 -6.77 2.28 4.08
N TRP A 14 -7.59 1.28 4.38
CA TRP A 14 -8.37 1.24 5.62
C TRP A 14 -7.47 1.05 6.85
N GLY A 15 -7.65 1.90 7.87
CA GLY A 15 -6.73 1.96 9.03
C GLY A 15 -6.60 0.64 9.80
N GLY A 16 -7.72 -0.04 10.08
CA GLY A 16 -7.67 -1.34 10.76
C GLY A 16 -7.22 -2.49 9.87
N TYR A 17 -7.05 -2.27 8.57
CA TYR A 17 -6.52 -3.27 7.63
C TYR A 17 -5.00 -3.23 7.67
N LEU A 18 -4.41 -2.03 7.63
CA LEU A 18 -2.96 -1.84 7.71
C LEU A 18 -2.40 -1.97 9.14
N LEU A 19 -3.14 -1.51 10.16
CA LEU A 19 -2.63 -1.40 11.53
C LEU A 19 -3.27 -2.40 12.50
N GLY A 20 -4.30 -3.12 12.06
CA GLY A 20 -5.01 -4.09 12.90
C GLY A 20 -4.28 -5.42 13.07
N PHE A 21 -3.28 -5.72 12.24
CA PHE A 21 -2.44 -6.93 12.29
C PHE A 21 -3.22 -8.23 12.56
N GLY A 22 -4.37 -8.40 11.90
CA GLY A 22 -5.22 -9.57 12.04
C GLY A 22 -4.87 -10.72 11.07
N PRO A 23 -5.72 -11.75 10.94
CA PRO A 23 -5.49 -12.86 10.01
C PRO A 23 -5.36 -12.45 8.53
N ARG A 24 -5.79 -11.22 8.20
CA ARG A 24 -5.77 -10.59 6.88
C ARG A 24 -4.62 -9.60 6.66
N THR A 25 -3.58 -9.69 7.51
CA THR A 25 -2.36 -8.87 7.37
C THR A 25 -1.59 -9.19 6.09
N ALA A 26 -1.58 -10.47 5.66
CA ALA A 26 -0.91 -10.87 4.43
C ALA A 26 -1.52 -10.15 3.21
N ASP A 27 -2.85 -10.09 3.16
CA ASP A 27 -3.58 -9.37 2.11
C ASP A 27 -3.28 -7.86 2.18
N ALA A 28 -3.24 -7.28 3.39
CA ALA A 28 -2.94 -5.86 3.57
C ALA A 28 -1.53 -5.48 3.11
N ILE A 29 -0.55 -6.35 3.36
CA ILE A 29 0.83 -6.17 2.90
C ILE A 29 0.91 -6.35 1.38
N HIS A 30 0.21 -7.33 0.81
CA HIS A 30 0.15 -7.54 -0.63
C HIS A 30 -0.45 -6.33 -1.35
N ASP A 31 -1.60 -5.84 -0.92
CA ASP A 31 -2.26 -4.67 -1.49
C ASP A 31 -1.41 -3.41 -1.38
N LEU A 32 -0.71 -3.23 -0.24
CA LEU A 32 0.24 -2.13 -0.07
C LEU A 32 1.43 -2.26 -1.01
N ALA A 33 2.00 -3.46 -1.16
CA ALA A 33 3.12 -3.72 -2.04
C ALA A 33 2.75 -3.47 -3.50
N VAL A 34 1.57 -3.94 -3.94
CA VAL A 34 1.03 -3.66 -5.28
C VAL A 34 0.82 -2.16 -5.46
N SER A 35 0.28 -1.45 -4.48
CA SER A 35 0.08 0.01 -4.60
C SER A 35 1.40 0.80 -4.61
N LEU A 36 2.45 0.30 -3.96
CA LEU A 36 3.74 0.97 -3.84
C LEU A 36 4.64 0.71 -5.06
N TYR A 37 4.69 -0.54 -5.50
CA TYR A 37 5.61 -1.01 -6.55
C TYR A 37 4.91 -1.27 -7.89
N GLY A 38 3.58 -1.24 -7.94
CA GLY A 38 2.79 -1.41 -9.16
C GLY A 38 3.11 -2.72 -9.88
N ASN A 39 3.39 -2.64 -11.18
CA ASN A 39 3.75 -3.76 -12.06
C ASN A 39 5.05 -4.53 -11.67
N GLN A 40 5.77 -4.13 -10.63
CA GLN A 40 6.91 -4.92 -10.14
C GLN A 40 6.49 -6.06 -9.20
N VAL A 41 5.26 -6.02 -8.68
CA VAL A 41 4.62 -7.13 -7.96
C VAL A 41 3.72 -7.85 -8.98
N THR A 42 4.34 -8.44 -10.00
CA THR A 42 3.65 -9.36 -10.91
C THR A 42 4.28 -10.73 -10.67
N ASP A 43 3.44 -11.70 -10.30
CA ASP A 43 3.77 -13.14 -10.29
C ASP A 43 4.11 -13.63 -11.70
#